data_AF-A0A383F774-F1
#
_entry.id   AF-A0A383F774-F1
#
_cell.length_a   1.000
_cell.length_b   1.000
_cell.length_c   1.000
_cell.angle_alpha   90.00
_cell.angle_beta   90.00
_cell.angle_gamma   90.00
#
_symmetry.space_group_name_H-M   'P 1'
#
loop_
_entity.id
_entity.type
_entity.pdbx_description
1 polymer ?
#
loop_
_entity_poly.entity_id
_entity_poly.type
_entity_poly.pdbx_seq_one_letter_code
_entity_poly.pdbx_strand_id
1 'polypeptide(L)'
;IPLKKPILVPKEKITKIKKKKEDKKISKIQGVILPESKPLIVKKGRAKISKKSKYYNERDFNYAKQAIQFMEKSNWKDAIKVAKKARAKSIYNFIQWQQLLTTGNRASFYDYKEFIEKNKNYPRIERIKYLAEHKMSTQILSPKDIINWFGNKKPLSGFGKMALGESLILTGNKSGGINLIKEGWITADLSKSDLKFLRKKYKKYLNSDDNIKRADYLAWENKYWDL
;
A
#
# COMPACT_ATOMS: atom_id res chain seq x y z
N ILE A 1 -9.89 7.91 40.08
CA ILE A 1 -11.19 8.64 40.18
C ILE A 1 -11.86 8.59 38.81
N PRO A 2 -13.06 8.02 38.66
CA PRO A 2 -13.72 7.96 37.35
C PRO A 2 -14.35 9.31 36.97
N LEU A 3 -14.16 9.72 35.71
CA LEU A 3 -14.68 10.98 35.15
C LEU A 3 -16.21 10.95 35.04
N LYS A 4 -16.85 12.02 35.52
CA LYS A 4 -18.30 12.23 35.57
C LYS A 4 -18.87 12.41 34.14
N LYS A 5 -19.97 11.73 33.83
CA LYS A 5 -20.68 11.81 32.53
C LYS A 5 -21.26 13.22 32.32
N PRO A 6 -21.17 13.83 31.11
CA PRO A 6 -21.74 15.14 30.84
C PRO A 6 -23.27 15.13 30.78
N ILE A 7 -23.88 16.13 31.40
CA ILE A 7 -25.32 16.38 31.50
C ILE A 7 -25.81 17.01 30.19
N LEU A 8 -26.88 16.45 29.61
CA LEU A 8 -27.56 17.00 28.44
C LEU A 8 -28.45 18.18 28.87
N VAL A 9 -28.12 19.38 28.39
CA VAL A 9 -28.98 20.58 28.55
C VAL A 9 -30.06 20.60 27.46
N PRO A 10 -31.35 20.83 27.79
CA PRO A 10 -32.44 20.85 26.82
C PRO A 10 -32.33 22.02 25.82
N LYS A 11 -32.49 21.74 24.53
CA LYS A 11 -32.66 22.77 23.49
C LYS A 11 -34.13 23.13 23.37
N GLU A 12 -34.51 24.29 23.92
CA GLU A 12 -35.69 25.01 23.48
C GLU A 12 -35.30 26.30 22.76
N LYS A 13 -35.66 26.39 21.48
CA LYS A 13 -36.51 27.45 20.92
C LYS A 13 -36.70 27.20 19.42
N ILE A 14 -37.91 26.77 19.10
CA ILE A 14 -38.44 26.63 17.75
C ILE A 14 -38.73 28.04 17.22
N THR A 15 -37.90 28.53 16.30
CA THR A 15 -38.24 29.72 15.51
C THR A 15 -39.18 29.34 14.38
N LYS A 16 -40.38 29.92 14.41
CA LYS A 16 -41.48 29.77 13.46
C LYS A 16 -41.01 29.93 12.00
N ILE A 17 -41.19 28.88 11.19
CA ILE A 17 -41.04 28.94 9.73
C ILE A 17 -42.40 29.32 9.15
N LYS A 18 -42.47 30.48 8.47
CA LYS A 18 -43.62 30.94 7.69
C LYS A 18 -43.97 29.90 6.62
N LYS A 19 -45.20 29.35 6.66
CA LYS A 19 -45.75 28.52 5.57
C LYS A 19 -45.97 29.39 4.34
N LYS A 20 -45.15 29.18 3.30
CA LYS A 20 -45.45 29.60 1.93
C LYS A 20 -46.40 28.55 1.35
N LYS A 21 -47.61 28.94 0.94
CA LYS A 21 -48.52 28.07 0.18
C LYS A 21 -47.90 27.85 -1.20
N GLU A 22 -47.55 26.60 -1.52
CA GLU A 22 -47.25 26.17 -2.89
C GLU A 22 -48.40 25.25 -3.34
N ASP A 23 -49.06 25.64 -4.43
CA ASP A 23 -50.16 24.91 -5.05
C ASP A 23 -49.66 23.56 -5.59
N LYS A 24 -50.23 22.46 -5.09
CA LYS A 24 -49.88 21.10 -5.52
C LYS A 24 -50.52 20.81 -6.88
N LYS A 25 -49.70 20.69 -7.94
CA LYS A 25 -50.11 20.09 -9.22
C LYS A 25 -50.36 18.58 -9.03
N ILE A 26 -51.59 18.14 -9.21
CA ILE A 26 -51.97 16.72 -9.21
C ILE A 26 -51.53 16.10 -10.55
N SER A 27 -50.55 15.20 -10.53
CA SER A 27 -50.16 14.43 -11.71
C SER A 27 -51.15 13.29 -11.95
N LYS A 28 -52.00 13.40 -12.97
CA LYS A 28 -52.90 12.32 -13.41
C LYS A 28 -52.27 11.55 -14.58
N ILE A 29 -52.24 10.22 -14.51
CA ILE A 29 -52.02 9.33 -15.67
C ILE A 29 -53.20 8.35 -15.67
N GLN A 30 -53.93 8.27 -16.79
CA GLN A 30 -55.07 7.34 -16.99
C GLN A 30 -56.14 7.38 -15.88
N GLY A 31 -56.53 8.58 -15.42
CA GLY A 31 -57.71 8.74 -14.55
C GLY A 31 -57.54 8.29 -13.09
N VAL A 32 -56.44 7.64 -12.72
CA VAL A 32 -56.17 7.23 -11.32
C VAL A 32 -55.37 8.32 -10.59
N ILE A 33 -55.86 8.74 -9.43
CA ILE A 33 -55.14 9.63 -8.53
C ILE A 33 -54.02 8.82 -7.87
N LEU A 34 -52.77 9.09 -8.24
CA LEU A 34 -51.61 8.45 -7.63
C LEU A 34 -51.41 8.99 -6.21
N PRO A 35 -51.14 8.13 -5.21
CA PRO A 35 -50.80 8.59 -3.86
C PRO A 35 -49.50 9.40 -3.88
N GLU A 36 -49.39 10.40 -3.00
CA GLU A 36 -48.15 11.16 -2.85
C GLU A 36 -46.99 10.21 -2.52
N SER A 37 -45.90 10.32 -3.28
CA SER A 37 -44.67 9.56 -3.02
C SER A 37 -44.23 9.77 -1.57
N LYS A 38 -43.89 8.68 -0.87
CA LYS A 38 -43.43 8.74 0.52
C LYS A 38 -42.37 9.84 0.70
N PRO A 39 -42.48 10.72 1.71
CA PRO A 39 -41.48 11.76 1.92
C PRO A 39 -40.11 11.10 2.14
N LEU A 40 -39.10 11.54 1.38
CA LEU A 40 -37.72 11.13 1.59
C LEU A 40 -37.24 11.69 2.94
N ILE A 41 -37.39 10.89 4.01
CA ILE A 41 -37.04 11.25 5.40
C ILE A 41 -35.54 11.57 5.52
N VAL A 42 -34.70 11.03 4.63
CA VAL A 42 -33.27 11.30 4.58
C VAL A 42 -32.83 11.53 3.13
N LYS A 43 -32.86 12.80 2.68
CA LYS A 43 -31.94 13.21 1.62
C LYS A 43 -30.55 13.13 2.24
N LYS A 44 -29.78 12.08 1.95
CA LYS A 44 -28.35 12.02 2.31
C LYS A 44 -27.70 13.23 1.64
N GLY A 45 -27.55 14.32 2.38
CA GLY A 45 -27.02 15.57 1.86
C GLY A 45 -25.66 15.23 1.28
N ARG A 46 -25.51 15.33 -0.06
CA ARG A 46 -24.20 15.21 -0.68
C ARG A 46 -23.35 16.26 0.03
N ALA A 47 -22.31 15.81 0.75
CA ALA A 47 -21.40 16.73 1.40
C ALA A 47 -20.98 17.77 0.36
N LYS A 48 -21.10 19.07 0.67
CA LYS A 48 -20.61 20.12 -0.22
C LYS A 48 -19.10 19.96 -0.30
N ILE A 49 -18.63 19.22 -1.30
CA ILE A 49 -17.20 19.06 -1.57
C ILE A 49 -16.70 20.45 -1.96
N SER A 50 -15.78 21.00 -1.18
CA SER A 50 -15.12 22.26 -1.53
C SER A 50 -14.53 22.13 -2.93
N LYS A 51 -14.92 23.02 -3.84
CA LYS A 51 -14.38 23.03 -5.21
C LYS A 51 -12.89 23.40 -5.24
N LYS A 52 -12.39 24.03 -4.17
CA LYS A 52 -11.02 24.53 -4.06
C LYS A 52 -10.29 23.82 -2.93
N SER A 53 -9.00 23.58 -3.15
CA SER A 53 -8.12 22.96 -2.15
C SER A 53 -7.45 24.05 -1.29
N LYS A 54 -7.14 23.71 -0.03
CA LYS A 54 -6.36 24.58 0.88
C LYS A 54 -4.85 24.55 0.58
N TYR A 55 -4.35 23.44 0.03
CA TYR A 55 -2.90 23.12 -0.02
C TYR A 55 -2.30 23.19 -1.42
N TYR A 56 -3.12 23.05 -2.45
CA TYR A 56 -2.74 23.03 -3.86
C TYR A 56 -3.48 24.11 -4.65
N ASN A 57 -2.80 24.66 -5.66
CA ASN A 57 -3.44 25.48 -6.68
C ASN A 57 -4.48 24.64 -7.47
N GLU A 58 -5.36 25.30 -8.21
CA GLU A 58 -6.45 24.63 -8.94
C GLU A 58 -5.94 23.59 -9.96
N ARG A 59 -4.83 23.88 -10.64
CA ARG A 59 -4.23 22.98 -11.64
C ARG A 59 -3.72 21.69 -10.99
N ASP A 60 -2.92 21.82 -9.94
CA ASP A 60 -2.36 20.69 -9.18
C ASP A 60 -3.46 19.91 -8.47
N PHE A 61 -4.50 20.59 -7.96
CA PHE A 61 -5.67 19.94 -7.38
C PHE A 61 -6.41 19.08 -8.42
N ASN A 62 -6.56 19.57 -9.65
CA ASN A 62 -7.17 18.81 -10.73
C ASN A 62 -6.32 17.59 -11.13
N TYR A 63 -5.00 17.72 -11.21
CA TYR A 63 -4.11 16.58 -11.43
C TYR A 63 -4.14 15.58 -10.28
N ALA A 64 -4.15 16.04 -9.03
CA ALA A 64 -4.26 15.17 -7.86
C ALA A 64 -5.57 14.38 -7.90
N LYS A 65 -6.70 15.04 -8.17
CA LYS A 65 -8.01 14.39 -8.29
C LYS A 65 -8.02 13.32 -9.38
N GLN A 66 -7.49 13.64 -10.56
CA GLN A 66 -7.40 12.68 -11.67
C GLN A 66 -6.48 11.51 -11.35
N ALA A 67 -5.30 11.78 -10.77
CA ALA A 67 -4.36 10.73 -10.40
C ALA A 67 -4.95 9.78 -9.35
N ILE A 68 -5.68 10.30 -8.36
CA ILE A 68 -6.39 9.50 -7.35
C ILE A 68 -7.47 8.62 -8.02
N GLN A 69 -8.25 9.17 -8.97
CA GLN A 69 -9.25 8.38 -9.70
C GLN A 69 -8.64 7.22 -10.50
N PHE A 70 -7.46 7.42 -11.09
CA PHE A 70 -6.74 6.34 -11.78
C PHE A 70 -6.16 5.32 -10.78
N MET A 71 -5.62 5.79 -9.67
CA MET A 71 -5.09 4.97 -8.57
C MET A 71 -6.18 4.06 -7.98
N GLU A 72 -7.37 4.61 -7.69
CA GLU A 72 -8.52 3.85 -7.17
C GLU A 72 -8.95 2.73 -8.13
N LYS A 73 -8.75 2.93 -9.44
CA LYS A 73 -9.00 1.93 -10.48
C LYS A 73 -7.83 0.97 -10.71
N SER A 74 -6.80 1.00 -9.86
CA SER A 74 -5.53 0.26 -10.01
C SER A 74 -4.78 0.57 -11.32
N ASN A 75 -5.12 1.67 -12.00
CA ASN A 75 -4.42 2.11 -13.20
C ASN A 75 -3.22 2.98 -12.81
N TRP A 76 -2.19 2.32 -12.29
CA TRP A 76 -0.98 2.96 -11.78
C TRP A 76 -0.20 3.72 -12.85
N LYS A 77 -0.19 3.23 -14.09
CA LYS A 77 0.54 3.88 -15.19
C LYS A 77 0.01 5.28 -15.45
N ASP A 78 -1.31 5.42 -15.59
CA ASP A 78 -1.93 6.72 -15.82
C ASP A 78 -1.93 7.59 -14.56
N ALA A 79 -2.11 7.00 -13.38
CA ALA A 79 -2.02 7.72 -12.10
C ALA A 79 -0.67 8.43 -11.95
N ILE A 80 0.44 7.71 -12.15
CA ILE A 80 1.81 8.26 -12.11
C ILE A 80 1.99 9.31 -13.20
N LYS A 81 1.57 9.02 -14.43
CA LYS A 81 1.72 9.94 -15.58
C LYS A 81 1.03 11.28 -15.32
N VAL A 82 -0.17 11.26 -14.74
CA VAL A 82 -0.92 12.47 -14.40
C VAL A 82 -0.29 13.17 -13.19
N ALA A 83 0.10 12.43 -12.15
CA ALA A 83 0.72 12.99 -10.96
C ALA A 83 2.05 13.69 -11.27
N LYS A 84 2.84 13.19 -12.23
CA LYS A 84 4.09 13.83 -12.71
C LYS A 84 3.87 15.19 -13.37
N LYS A 85 2.67 15.49 -13.87
CA LYS A 85 2.35 16.80 -14.48
C LYS A 85 2.12 17.91 -13.45
N ALA A 86 1.84 17.54 -12.21
CA ALA A 86 1.64 18.51 -11.14
C ALA A 86 2.97 19.18 -10.76
N ARG A 87 2.93 20.48 -10.47
CA ARG A 87 4.10 21.22 -9.98
C ARG A 87 4.45 20.80 -8.55
N ALA A 88 3.44 20.52 -7.73
CA ALA A 88 3.62 20.03 -6.38
C ALA A 88 4.05 18.54 -6.36
N LYS A 89 5.33 18.29 -6.06
CA LYS A 89 5.94 16.95 -5.98
C LYS A 89 5.26 16.01 -4.98
N SER A 90 4.60 16.56 -3.96
CA SER A 90 3.87 15.78 -2.96
C SER A 90 2.76 14.92 -3.58
N ILE A 91 2.14 15.36 -4.68
CA ILE A 91 1.11 14.60 -5.39
C ILE A 91 1.73 13.35 -6.03
N TYR A 92 2.85 13.52 -6.74
CA TYR A 92 3.60 12.41 -7.30
C TYR A 92 4.08 11.43 -6.23
N ASN A 93 4.70 11.95 -5.16
CA ASN A 93 5.22 11.12 -4.07
C ASN A 93 4.10 10.31 -3.41
N PHE A 94 2.92 10.89 -3.21
CA PHE A 94 1.78 10.18 -2.63
C PHE A 94 1.31 9.02 -3.52
N ILE A 95 1.15 9.25 -4.82
CA ILE A 95 0.71 8.22 -5.77
C ILE A 95 1.75 7.10 -5.90
N GLN A 96 3.03 7.45 -6.03
CA GLN A 96 4.12 6.47 -6.08
C GLN A 96 4.19 5.67 -4.78
N TRP A 97 4.10 6.33 -3.63
CA TRP A 97 4.07 5.67 -2.32
C TRP A 97 2.94 4.63 -2.21
N GLN A 98 1.72 4.99 -2.62
CA GLN A 98 0.58 4.09 -2.63
C GLN A 98 0.80 2.89 -3.57
N GLN A 99 1.37 3.12 -4.74
CA GLN A 99 1.71 2.05 -5.67
C GLN A 99 2.69 1.05 -5.06
N LEU A 100 3.77 1.56 -4.45
CA LEU A 100 4.83 0.73 -3.87
C LEU A 100 4.33 -0.10 -2.68
N LEU A 101 3.36 0.41 -1.93
CA LEU A 101 2.72 -0.34 -0.84
C LEU A 101 1.68 -1.38 -1.32
N THR A 102 1.17 -1.23 -2.55
CA THR A 102 0.11 -2.10 -3.07
C THR A 102 0.67 -3.48 -3.42
N THR A 103 0.10 -4.54 -2.88
CA THR A 103 0.48 -5.93 -3.20
C THR A 103 0.24 -6.24 -4.68
N GLY A 104 1.15 -6.99 -5.31
CA GLY A 104 1.02 -7.34 -6.73
C GLY A 104 1.35 -6.20 -7.71
N ASN A 105 1.88 -5.07 -7.23
CA ASN A 105 2.36 -4.01 -8.11
C ASN A 105 3.51 -4.49 -9.01
N ARG A 106 3.59 -3.87 -10.20
CA ARG A 106 4.61 -4.13 -11.22
C ARG A 106 5.80 -3.16 -11.14
N ALA A 107 5.99 -2.48 -10.02
CA ALA A 107 7.13 -1.58 -9.85
C ALA A 107 8.43 -2.40 -9.73
N SER A 108 9.48 -1.88 -10.36
CA SER A 108 10.83 -2.46 -10.38
C SER A 108 11.58 -2.11 -9.10
N PHE A 109 12.67 -2.82 -8.80
CA PHE A 109 13.56 -2.47 -7.69
C PHE A 109 14.02 -1.00 -7.75
N TYR A 110 14.31 -0.47 -8.94
CA TYR A 110 14.76 0.91 -9.12
C TYR A 110 13.69 1.93 -8.70
N ASP A 111 12.41 1.64 -8.91
CA ASP A 111 11.32 2.51 -8.46
C ASP A 111 11.29 2.61 -6.93
N TYR A 112 11.54 1.49 -6.23
CA TYR A 112 11.66 1.49 -4.77
C TYR A 112 12.92 2.25 -4.32
N LYS A 113 14.07 1.98 -4.94
CA LYS A 113 15.35 2.63 -4.63
C LYS A 113 15.23 4.15 -4.75
N GLU A 114 14.74 4.63 -5.89
CA GLU A 114 14.56 6.07 -6.15
C GLU A 114 13.63 6.70 -5.11
N PHE A 115 12.52 6.03 -4.78
CA PHE A 115 11.58 6.54 -3.79
C PHE A 115 12.21 6.63 -2.39
N ILE A 116 12.94 5.59 -1.97
CA ILE A 116 13.61 5.52 -0.66
C ILE A 116 14.69 6.59 -0.53
N GLU A 117 15.50 6.79 -1.57
CA GLU A 117 16.57 7.79 -1.58
C GLU A 117 16.03 9.21 -1.49
N LYS A 118 14.94 9.50 -2.22
CA LYS A 118 14.31 10.82 -2.25
C LYS A 118 13.45 11.12 -1.01
N ASN A 119 12.86 10.10 -0.39
CA ASN A 119 11.86 10.27 0.67
C ASN A 119 12.20 9.44 1.93
N LYS A 120 13.37 9.70 2.53
CA LYS A 120 13.88 8.92 3.68
C LYS A 120 12.95 8.87 4.89
N ASN A 121 12.19 9.94 5.14
CA ASN A 121 11.31 10.08 6.31
C ASN A 121 9.82 9.91 5.97
N TYR A 122 9.50 9.24 4.85
CA TYR A 122 8.10 9.04 4.46
C TYR A 122 7.39 8.01 5.35
N PRO A 123 6.06 8.10 5.52
CA PRO A 123 5.31 7.11 6.26
C PRO A 123 5.55 5.67 5.78
N ARG A 124 5.72 4.74 6.73
CA ARG A 124 5.96 3.30 6.47
C ARG A 124 7.19 3.03 5.58
N ILE A 125 8.23 3.86 5.64
CA ILE A 125 9.43 3.68 4.82
C ILE A 125 10.11 2.31 5.02
N GLU A 126 10.11 1.77 6.24
CA GLU A 126 10.64 0.43 6.51
C GLU A 126 9.87 -0.67 5.76
N ARG A 127 8.56 -0.51 5.58
CA ARG A 127 7.78 -1.44 4.76
C ARG A 127 8.18 -1.36 3.29
N ILE A 128 8.48 -0.17 2.78
CA ILE A 128 8.92 0.02 1.40
C ILE A 128 10.31 -0.59 1.21
N LYS A 129 11.23 -0.43 2.17
CA LYS A 129 12.53 -1.11 2.15
C LYS A 129 12.37 -2.64 2.14
N TYR A 130 11.53 -3.17 3.02
CA TYR A 130 11.19 -4.61 3.04
C TYR A 130 10.66 -5.10 1.68
N LEU A 131 9.75 -4.34 1.05
CA LEU A 131 9.20 -4.69 -0.27
C LEU A 131 10.23 -4.53 -1.39
N ALA A 132 11.15 -3.56 -1.29
CA ALA A 132 12.24 -3.39 -2.24
C ALA A 132 13.13 -4.63 -2.29
N GLU A 133 13.42 -5.22 -1.12
CA GLU A 133 14.20 -6.46 -1.02
C GLU A 133 13.51 -7.65 -1.71
N HIS A 134 12.16 -7.69 -1.77
CA HIS A 134 11.45 -8.74 -2.52
C HIS A 134 11.58 -8.57 -4.03
N LYS A 135 11.85 -7.34 -4.50
CA LYS A 135 12.10 -7.05 -5.93
C LYS A 135 13.58 -7.20 -6.30
N MET A 136 14.44 -7.45 -5.33
CA MET A 136 15.88 -7.59 -5.53
C MET A 136 16.24 -9.01 -6.02
N SER A 137 17.09 -9.09 -7.03
CA SER A 137 17.62 -10.35 -7.55
C SER A 137 18.95 -10.10 -8.26
N THR A 138 19.85 -11.08 -8.21
CA THR A 138 21.12 -11.10 -8.97
C THR A 138 20.92 -11.10 -10.49
N GLN A 139 19.70 -11.37 -10.96
CA GLN A 139 19.33 -11.23 -12.38
C GLN A 139 19.09 -9.77 -12.80
N ILE A 140 18.74 -8.91 -11.84
CA ILE A 140 18.36 -7.50 -12.09
C ILE A 140 19.52 -6.56 -11.74
N LEU A 141 20.30 -6.92 -10.72
CA LEU A 141 21.37 -6.12 -10.16
C LEU A 141 22.67 -6.91 -10.17
N SER A 142 23.80 -6.21 -10.33
CA SER A 142 25.10 -6.87 -10.15
C SER A 142 25.29 -7.28 -8.68
N PRO A 143 26.06 -8.35 -8.41
CA PRO A 143 26.38 -8.74 -7.03
C PRO A 143 26.99 -7.59 -6.21
N LYS A 144 27.81 -6.74 -6.83
CA LYS A 144 28.40 -5.57 -6.20
C LYS A 144 27.35 -4.52 -5.82
N ASP A 145 26.37 -4.27 -6.69
CA ASP A 145 25.29 -3.32 -6.41
C ASP A 145 24.39 -3.77 -5.25
N ILE A 146 24.14 -5.09 -5.15
CA ILE A 146 23.38 -5.66 -4.04
C ILE A 146 24.16 -5.47 -2.73
N ILE A 147 25.45 -5.78 -2.71
CA ILE A 147 26.30 -5.58 -1.54
C ILE A 147 26.34 -4.10 -1.15
N ASN A 148 26.50 -3.20 -2.12
CA ASN A 148 26.51 -1.75 -1.88
C ASN A 148 25.15 -1.22 -1.38
N TRP A 149 24.04 -1.77 -1.86
CA TRP A 149 22.70 -1.40 -1.42
C TRP A 149 22.51 -1.66 0.08
N PHE A 150 22.93 -2.83 0.54
CA PHE A 150 22.85 -3.16 1.96
C PHE A 150 23.92 -2.41 2.76
N GLY A 151 25.15 -2.32 2.25
CA GLY A 151 26.27 -1.70 2.96
C GLY A 151 26.40 -2.28 4.36
N ASN A 152 26.25 -1.44 5.39
CA ASN A 152 26.30 -1.86 6.80
C ASN A 152 24.92 -2.22 7.38
N LYS A 153 23.84 -2.16 6.59
CA LYS A 153 22.48 -2.44 7.05
C LYS A 153 22.14 -3.91 6.85
N LYS A 154 21.53 -4.50 7.86
CA LYS A 154 21.00 -5.86 7.77
C LYS A 154 19.75 -5.89 6.87
N PRO A 155 19.56 -6.93 6.04
CA PRO A 155 18.32 -7.13 5.31
C PRO A 155 17.12 -7.26 6.25
N LEU A 156 15.99 -6.67 5.86
CA LEU A 156 14.72 -6.71 6.59
C LEU A 156 13.89 -7.96 6.27
N SER A 157 14.18 -8.62 5.15
CA SER A 157 13.43 -9.77 4.64
C SER A 157 14.33 -10.96 4.36
N GLY A 158 13.75 -12.16 4.40
CA GLY A 158 14.46 -13.38 4.00
C GLY A 158 14.91 -13.35 2.52
N PHE A 159 14.13 -12.71 1.63
CA PHE A 159 14.55 -12.48 0.24
C PHE A 159 15.80 -11.62 0.14
N GLY A 160 15.86 -10.53 0.91
CA GLY A 160 17.04 -9.67 0.99
C GLY A 160 18.27 -10.44 1.51
N LYS A 161 18.09 -11.28 2.55
CA LYS A 161 19.16 -12.16 3.05
C LYS A 161 19.68 -13.12 1.98
N MET A 162 18.79 -13.79 1.25
CA MET A 162 19.19 -14.71 0.18
C MET A 162 19.89 -13.99 -0.97
N ALA A 163 19.38 -12.83 -1.41
CA ALA A 163 19.98 -12.04 -2.48
C ALA A 163 21.37 -11.51 -2.10
N LEU A 164 21.54 -11.03 -0.87
CA LEU A 164 22.84 -10.62 -0.34
C LEU A 164 23.78 -11.83 -0.21
N GLY A 165 23.31 -12.95 0.33
CA GLY A 165 24.11 -14.14 0.51
C GLY A 165 24.62 -14.72 -0.81
N GLU A 166 23.77 -14.77 -1.83
CA GLU A 166 24.16 -15.14 -3.18
C GLU A 166 25.21 -14.19 -3.76
N SER A 167 25.03 -12.88 -3.56
CA SER A 167 25.98 -11.87 -4.03
C SER A 167 27.35 -12.00 -3.35
N LEU A 168 27.38 -12.35 -2.06
CA LEU A 168 28.61 -12.61 -1.31
C LEU A 168 29.33 -13.87 -1.80
N ILE A 169 28.60 -14.94 -2.11
CA ILE A 169 29.18 -16.15 -2.71
C ILE A 169 29.86 -15.82 -4.05
N LEU A 170 29.20 -15.03 -4.88
CA LEU A 170 29.72 -14.63 -6.20
C LEU A 170 30.93 -13.69 -6.12
N THR A 171 31.09 -12.96 -5.02
CA THR A 171 32.21 -12.03 -4.80
C THR A 171 33.35 -12.61 -3.97
N GLY A 172 33.24 -13.87 -3.54
CA GLY A 172 34.31 -14.63 -2.89
C GLY A 172 34.10 -14.95 -1.41
N ASN A 173 33.15 -14.30 -0.72
CA ASN A 173 32.80 -14.60 0.67
C ASN A 173 31.76 -15.73 0.75
N LYS A 174 32.24 -16.96 0.55
CA LYS A 174 31.36 -18.14 0.50
C LYS A 174 30.70 -18.47 1.84
N SER A 175 31.46 -18.46 2.94
CA SER A 175 30.94 -18.85 4.26
C SER A 175 29.84 -17.90 4.75
N GLY A 176 30.09 -16.58 4.70
CA GLY A 176 29.12 -15.57 5.07
C GLY A 176 27.88 -15.60 4.18
N GLY A 177 28.07 -15.83 2.87
CA GLY A 177 26.96 -15.91 1.93
C GLY A 177 26.07 -17.13 2.14
N ILE A 178 26.64 -18.31 2.43
CA ILE A 178 25.88 -19.52 2.73
C ILE A 178 25.03 -19.34 3.99
N ASN A 179 25.60 -18.76 5.05
CA ASN A 179 24.87 -18.50 6.30
C ASN A 179 23.65 -17.59 6.06
N LEU A 180 23.83 -16.52 5.29
CA LEU A 180 22.73 -15.62 4.94
C LEU A 180 21.65 -16.29 4.09
N ILE A 181 22.03 -17.17 3.15
CA ILE A 181 21.05 -17.94 2.37
C ILE A 181 20.24 -18.85 3.29
N LYS A 182 20.87 -19.54 4.24
CA LYS A 182 20.18 -20.42 5.19
C LYS A 182 19.22 -19.64 6.09
N GLU A 183 19.69 -18.55 6.68
CA GLU A 183 18.84 -17.68 7.50
C GLU A 183 17.68 -17.08 6.70
N GLY A 184 17.94 -16.66 5.46
CA GLY A 184 16.92 -16.14 4.56
C GLY A 184 15.91 -17.22 4.18
N TRP A 185 16.38 -18.44 3.92
CA TRP A 185 15.53 -19.60 3.63
C TRP A 185 14.62 -19.95 4.79
N ILE A 186 15.07 -19.85 6.04
CA ILE A 186 14.23 -20.13 7.21
C ILE A 186 13.17 -19.03 7.40
N THR A 187 13.57 -17.77 7.27
CA THR A 187 12.73 -16.62 7.64
C THR A 187 11.82 -16.07 6.52
N ALA A 188 12.06 -16.44 5.26
CA ALA A 188 11.32 -15.87 4.13
C ALA A 188 9.86 -16.32 4.03
N ASP A 189 8.98 -15.38 3.71
CA ASP A 189 7.59 -15.65 3.29
C ASP A 189 7.57 -16.04 1.81
N LEU A 190 7.59 -17.34 1.53
CA LEU A 190 7.71 -17.88 0.18
C LEU A 190 6.37 -18.37 -0.35
N SER A 191 6.01 -17.99 -1.58
CA SER A 191 4.94 -18.67 -2.29
C SER A 191 5.37 -20.08 -2.72
N LYS A 192 4.41 -20.95 -3.08
CA LYS A 192 4.70 -22.29 -3.61
C LYS A 192 5.65 -22.25 -4.82
N SER A 193 5.50 -21.25 -5.69
CA SER A 193 6.40 -21.01 -6.82
C SER A 193 7.81 -20.63 -6.36
N ASP A 194 7.91 -19.73 -5.38
CA ASP A 194 9.21 -19.30 -4.85
C ASP A 194 9.94 -20.46 -4.19
N LEU A 195 9.24 -21.27 -3.41
CA LEU A 195 9.80 -22.45 -2.74
C LEU A 195 10.39 -23.42 -3.77
N LYS A 196 9.66 -23.75 -4.83
CA LYS A 196 10.15 -24.62 -5.91
C LYS A 196 11.39 -24.03 -6.59
N PHE A 197 11.36 -22.74 -6.92
CA PHE A 197 12.45 -22.06 -7.62
C PHE A 197 13.71 -21.94 -6.74
N LEU A 198 13.57 -21.42 -5.53
CA LEU A 198 14.67 -21.16 -4.61
C LEU A 198 15.27 -22.44 -4.04
N ARG A 199 14.46 -23.48 -3.76
CA ARG A 199 14.97 -24.80 -3.37
C ARG A 199 15.86 -25.39 -4.46
N LYS A 200 15.46 -25.28 -5.73
CA LYS A 200 16.29 -25.73 -6.86
C LYS A 200 17.57 -24.91 -6.95
N LYS A 201 17.47 -23.59 -6.80
CA LYS A 201 18.59 -22.65 -6.88
C LYS A 201 19.64 -22.89 -5.79
N TYR A 202 19.21 -23.04 -4.54
CA TYR A 202 20.08 -23.16 -3.37
C TYR A 202 20.25 -24.59 -2.87
N LYS A 203 19.91 -25.60 -3.67
CA LYS A 203 20.05 -27.03 -3.33
C LYS A 203 21.45 -27.39 -2.80
N LYS A 204 22.50 -26.74 -3.30
CA LYS A 204 23.89 -26.98 -2.89
C LYS A 204 24.23 -26.43 -1.50
N TYR A 205 23.43 -25.51 -0.98
CA TYR A 205 23.68 -24.80 0.27
C TYR A 205 22.72 -25.19 1.40
N LEU A 206 21.54 -25.69 1.05
CA LEU A 206 20.49 -26.09 2.00
C LEU A 206 20.59 -27.58 2.34
N ASN A 207 20.44 -27.90 3.63
CA ASN A 207 20.41 -29.28 4.13
C ASN A 207 19.04 -29.64 4.74
N SER A 208 18.88 -30.87 5.24
CA SER A 208 17.62 -31.31 5.87
C SER A 208 17.31 -30.51 7.13
N ASP A 209 18.32 -30.18 7.93
CA ASP A 209 18.21 -29.39 9.16
C ASP A 209 17.66 -27.98 8.90
N ASP A 210 18.08 -27.33 7.80
CA ASP A 210 17.56 -26.01 7.40
C ASP A 210 16.04 -26.07 7.06
N ASN A 211 15.55 -27.21 6.55
CA ASN A 211 14.12 -27.39 6.28
C ASN A 211 13.32 -27.64 7.56
N ILE A 212 13.87 -28.39 8.51
CA ILE A 212 13.25 -28.59 9.84
C ILE A 212 13.15 -27.24 10.56
N LYS A 213 14.23 -26.47 10.60
CA LYS A 213 14.24 -25.11 11.17
C LYS A 213 13.23 -24.18 10.53
N ARG A 214 13.03 -24.29 9.20
CA ARG A 214 11.99 -23.54 8.50
C ARG A 214 10.59 -23.97 8.95
N ALA A 215 10.33 -25.27 9.04
CA ALA A 215 9.04 -25.78 9.51
C ALA A 215 8.74 -25.31 10.94
N ASP A 216 9.73 -25.38 11.83
CA ASP A 216 9.62 -24.90 13.21
C ASP A 216 9.34 -23.40 13.27
N TYR A 217 10.07 -22.60 12.48
CA TYR A 217 9.85 -21.15 12.38
C TYR A 217 8.43 -20.81 11.89
N LEU A 218 7.96 -21.49 10.85
CA LEU A 218 6.60 -21.28 10.31
C LEU A 218 5.52 -21.71 11.29
N ALA A 219 5.75 -22.81 12.03
CA ALA A 219 4.84 -23.24 13.10
C ALA A 219 4.75 -22.17 14.19
N TRP A 220 5.88 -21.56 14.59
CA TRP A 220 5.92 -20.51 15.59
C TRP A 220 5.24 -19.20 15.13
N GLU A 221 5.36 -18.86 13.85
CA GLU A 221 4.71 -17.69 13.23
C GLU A 221 3.20 -17.89 12.96
N ASN A 222 2.61 -19.02 13.39
CA ASN A 222 1.23 -19.43 13.11
C ASN A 222 0.92 -19.55 11.59
N LYS A 223 1.92 -19.89 10.77
CA LYS A 223 1.82 -20.08 9.31
C LYS A 223 1.81 -21.57 8.93
N TYR A 224 1.12 -22.38 9.71
CA TYR A 224 1.09 -23.85 9.53
C TYR A 224 0.43 -24.31 8.22
N TRP A 225 -0.33 -23.45 7.54
CA TRP A 225 -0.90 -23.73 6.21
C TRP A 225 0.14 -23.73 5.08
N ASP A 226 1.33 -23.16 5.32
CA ASP A 226 2.43 -23.03 4.34
C ASP A 226 3.52 -24.11 4.52
N LEU A 227 3.29 -25.11 5.38
CA LEU A 227 4.16 -26.29 5.59
C LEU A 227 4.21 -27.21 4.36
#